data_AF-A0A7V9PS48-F1
#
_entry.id   AF-A0A7V9PS48-F1
#
_cell.length_a   1.000
_cell.length_b   1.000
_cell.length_c   1.000
_cell.angle_alpha   90.00
_cell.angle_beta   90.00
_cell.angle_gamma   90.00
#
_symmetry.space_group_name_H-M   'P 1'
#
loop_
_entity.id
_entity.type
_entity.pdbx_description
1 polymer ?
#
loop_
_entity_poly.entity_id
_entity_poly.type
_entity_poly.pdbx_seq_one_letter_code
_entity_poly.pdbx_strand_id
1 'polypeptide(L)'
;MQLRKVLGTILAVAAVAVTLVGFGAPAQASNIGNEGCTPGYWKNHTDNWEEAQPTDLLATKYSAVLMSSVAGVTMLEALGLRGGPGVSGAERILARAATAAYLNAAHEGVGYPWRRNRPGLDGRPALVPTVNAAYDSDDRATMLDLATRLDNDNNLGCPL
;
A
#
# COMPACT_ATOMS: atom_id res chain seq x y z
N MET A 1 -18.34 -68.86 26.16
CA MET A 1 -17.10 -69.56 25.74
C MET A 1 -16.90 -69.20 24.27
N GLN A 2 -15.93 -68.42 23.78
CA GLN A 2 -14.73 -67.73 24.27
C GLN A 2 -14.58 -66.49 23.38
N LEU A 3 -14.54 -65.26 23.90
CA LEU A 3 -13.31 -64.53 24.24
C LEU A 3 -12.14 -64.77 23.26
N ARG A 4 -11.88 -63.78 22.40
CA ARG A 4 -10.53 -63.49 21.88
C ARG A 4 -10.24 -62.00 22.05
N LYS A 5 -9.68 -61.66 23.21
CA LYS A 5 -8.81 -60.49 23.38
C LYS A 5 -7.55 -60.74 22.55
N VAL A 6 -7.09 -59.79 21.74
CA VAL A 6 -5.65 -59.59 21.45
C VAL A 6 -5.43 -58.16 20.93
N LEU A 7 -4.57 -57.45 21.67
CA LEU A 7 -3.67 -56.32 21.34
C LEU A 7 -4.24 -55.13 20.56
N GLY A 8 -4.25 -53.90 21.06
CA GLY A 8 -3.24 -53.26 21.92
C GLY A 8 -2.19 -52.57 21.05
N THR A 9 -2.55 -51.44 20.42
CA THR A 9 -1.59 -50.46 19.93
C THR A 9 -2.21 -49.08 20.05
N ILE A 10 -1.90 -48.41 21.16
CA ILE A 10 -2.22 -47.00 21.36
C ILE A 10 -1.22 -46.23 20.49
N LEU A 11 -1.65 -45.75 19.31
CA LEU A 11 -0.94 -44.68 18.63
C LEU A 11 -1.14 -43.42 19.48
N ALA A 12 -0.10 -43.01 20.21
CA ALA A 12 -0.03 -41.68 20.78
C ALA A 12 0.06 -40.69 19.62
N VAL A 13 -1.07 -40.12 19.22
CA VAL A 13 -1.08 -38.93 18.36
C VAL A 13 -0.61 -37.78 19.23
N ALA A 14 0.67 -37.41 19.09
CA ALA A 14 1.18 -36.18 19.65
C ALA A 14 0.45 -35.01 18.98
N ALA A 15 -0.47 -34.38 19.71
CA ALA A 15 -1.09 -33.13 19.29
C ALA A 15 -0.01 -32.05 19.28
N VAL A 16 0.52 -31.73 18.11
CA VAL A 16 1.32 -30.52 17.91
C VAL A 16 0.33 -29.35 18.02
N ALA A 17 0.34 -28.67 19.16
CA ALA A 17 -0.33 -27.40 19.31
C ALA A 17 0.40 -26.38 18.44
N VAL A 18 -0.07 -26.19 17.20
CA VAL A 18 0.32 -25.06 16.37
C VAL A 18 -0.29 -23.83 17.04
N THR A 19 0.52 -23.10 17.80
CA THR A 19 0.17 -21.75 18.23
C THR A 19 0.08 -20.90 16.98
N LEU A 20 -1.15 -20.62 16.54
CA LEU A 20 -1.41 -19.58 15.56
C LEU A 20 -0.94 -18.27 16.18
N VAL A 21 0.26 -17.83 15.79
CA VAL A 21 0.68 -16.45 15.99
C VAL A 21 -0.33 -15.63 15.21
N GLY A 22 -1.25 -14.99 15.91
CA GLY A 22 -2.20 -14.08 15.31
C GLY A 22 -1.41 -12.89 14.76
N PHE A 23 -1.02 -12.97 13.49
CA PHE A 23 -0.68 -11.76 12.75
C PHE A 23 -1.97 -10.97 12.67
N GLY A 24 -2.10 -9.92 13.49
CA GLY A 24 -3.16 -8.94 13.31
C GLY A 24 -3.11 -8.51 11.84
N ALA A 25 -4.22 -8.66 11.13
CA ALA A 25 -4.31 -8.13 9.78
C ALA A 25 -3.87 -6.65 9.83
N PRO A 26 -3.06 -6.16 8.88
CA PRO A 26 -2.75 -4.74 8.86
C PRO A 26 -4.08 -4.00 8.85
N ALA A 27 -4.24 -3.06 9.80
CA ALA A 27 -5.40 -2.19 9.83
C ALA A 27 -5.56 -1.60 8.41
N GLN A 28 -6.77 -1.65 7.89
CA GLN A 28 -7.09 -1.04 6.61
C GLN A 28 -8.10 0.05 6.94
N ALA A 29 -7.86 1.28 6.49
CA ALA A 29 -8.89 2.30 6.51
C ALA A 29 -10.16 1.70 5.86
N SER A 30 -11.22 1.60 6.64
CA SER A 30 -12.51 1.08 6.20
C SER A 30 -13.37 2.18 5.60
N ASN A 31 -13.01 3.45 5.86
CA ASN A 31 -13.62 4.62 5.28
C ASN A 31 -13.19 4.75 3.81
N ILE A 32 -14.16 4.65 2.90
CA ILE A 32 -13.97 4.83 1.45
C ILE A 32 -15.02 5.83 0.97
N GLY A 33 -14.62 6.74 0.08
CA GLY A 33 -15.46 7.83 -0.38
C GLY A 33 -14.81 8.59 -1.54
N ASN A 34 -15.20 9.86 -1.69
CA ASN A 34 -14.67 10.77 -2.71
C ASN A 34 -13.95 11.95 -2.05
N GLU A 35 -12.99 11.64 -1.18
CA GLU A 35 -12.15 12.62 -0.48
C GLU A 35 -10.67 12.35 -0.79
N GLY A 36 -9.81 13.34 -0.59
CA GLY A 36 -8.38 13.20 -0.83
C GLY A 36 -7.60 14.46 -0.48
N CYS A 37 -6.53 14.27 0.30
CA CYS A 37 -5.58 15.31 0.65
C CYS A 37 -4.38 15.29 -0.31
N THR A 38 -3.95 16.49 -0.70
CA THR A 38 -2.92 16.66 -1.75
C THR A 38 -1.52 16.24 -1.27
N PRO A 39 -0.56 15.99 -2.18
CA PRO A 39 0.83 15.80 -1.77
C PRO A 39 1.40 16.95 -0.94
N GLY A 40 0.96 18.19 -1.21
CA GLY A 40 1.37 19.37 -0.46
C GLY A 40 0.79 19.41 0.95
N TYR A 41 -0.44 18.95 1.15
CA TYR A 41 -1.02 18.79 2.48
C TYR A 41 -0.18 17.82 3.31
N TRP A 42 -0.01 16.59 2.81
CA TRP A 42 0.70 15.54 3.53
C TRP A 42 2.14 15.91 3.85
N LYS A 43 2.82 16.64 2.97
CA LYS A 43 4.18 17.11 3.20
C LYS A 43 4.30 18.07 4.39
N ASN A 44 3.26 18.86 4.66
CA ASN A 44 3.25 19.90 5.69
C ASN A 44 2.51 19.49 6.98
N HIS A 45 1.88 18.31 7.01
CA HIS A 45 1.09 17.79 8.14
C HIS A 45 1.52 16.36 8.47
N THR A 46 2.81 16.19 8.82
CA THR A 46 3.38 14.87 9.14
C THR A 46 2.85 14.27 10.44
N ASP A 47 2.29 15.12 11.30
CA ASP A 47 1.57 14.76 12.52
C ASP A 47 0.26 14.00 12.26
N ASN A 48 -0.34 14.19 11.08
CA ASN A 48 -1.54 13.46 10.67
C ASN A 48 -1.21 12.14 9.94
N TRP A 49 0.04 11.70 9.89
CA TRP A 49 0.36 10.45 9.18
C TRP A 49 -0.01 9.23 10.01
N GLU A 50 -0.84 8.38 9.43
CA GLU A 50 -1.19 7.07 9.99
C GLU A 50 -0.50 5.96 9.19
N GLU A 51 -0.11 4.88 9.88
CA GLU A 51 0.48 3.65 9.31
C GLU A 51 1.75 3.81 8.43
N ALA A 52 2.33 5.01 8.42
CA ALA A 52 3.58 5.34 7.75
C ALA A 52 4.33 6.41 8.54
N GLN A 53 5.63 6.52 8.31
CA GLN A 53 6.47 7.56 8.90
C GLN A 53 7.18 8.37 7.81
N PRO A 54 7.49 9.66 8.04
CA PRO A 54 8.25 10.49 7.10
C PRO A 54 9.54 9.85 6.59
N THR A 55 10.22 9.09 7.44
CA THR A 55 11.50 8.42 7.18
C THR A 55 11.36 7.04 6.54
N ASP A 56 10.14 6.50 6.41
CA ASP A 56 9.94 5.22 5.73
C ASP A 56 10.44 5.35 4.29
N LEU A 57 11.20 4.38 3.80
CA LEU A 57 11.54 4.32 2.39
C LEU A 57 10.28 4.01 1.58
N LEU A 58 10.08 4.72 0.47
CA LEU A 58 8.95 4.47 -0.44
C LEU A 58 8.89 3.00 -0.88
N ALA A 59 10.05 2.40 -1.08
CA ALA A 59 10.22 1.00 -1.46
C ALA A 59 9.65 -0.01 -0.44
N THR A 60 9.46 0.38 0.83
CA THR A 60 8.81 -0.48 1.84
C THR A 60 7.30 -0.56 1.64
N LYS A 61 6.70 0.41 0.93
CA LYS A 61 5.27 0.43 0.61
C LYS A 61 4.99 -0.13 -0.78
N TYR A 62 5.91 0.10 -1.71
CA TYR A 62 5.82 -0.33 -3.11
C TYR A 62 7.12 -1.03 -3.52
N SER A 63 7.16 -2.36 -3.44
CA SER A 63 8.39 -3.13 -3.62
C SER A 63 9.07 -2.95 -4.99
N ALA A 64 8.29 -2.68 -6.05
CA ALA A 64 8.83 -2.44 -7.40
C ALA A 64 9.73 -1.19 -7.47
N VAL A 65 9.55 -0.24 -6.55
CA VAL A 65 10.37 0.97 -6.45
C VAL A 65 11.85 0.65 -6.20
N LEU A 66 12.18 -0.52 -5.64
CA LEU A 66 13.58 -0.93 -5.41
C LEU A 66 14.43 -0.92 -6.70
N MET A 67 13.80 -1.11 -7.87
CA MET A 67 14.49 -1.16 -9.17
C MET A 67 14.45 0.18 -9.93
N SER A 68 13.84 1.21 -9.34
CA SER A 68 13.64 2.53 -9.95
C SER A 68 14.71 3.55 -9.54
N SER A 69 14.75 4.71 -10.21
CA SER A 69 15.62 5.82 -9.79
C SER A 69 15.26 6.44 -8.43
N VAL A 70 14.13 6.06 -7.83
CA VAL A 70 13.64 6.56 -6.54
C VAL A 70 13.70 5.52 -5.42
N ALA A 71 14.46 4.44 -5.60
CA ALA A 71 14.59 3.34 -4.62
C ALA A 71 14.98 3.79 -3.20
N GLY A 72 15.88 4.77 -3.09
CA GLY A 72 16.37 5.30 -1.80
C GLY A 72 15.59 6.49 -1.25
N VAL A 73 14.49 6.87 -1.89
CA VAL A 73 13.71 8.05 -1.51
C VAL A 73 12.77 7.72 -0.34
N THR A 74 12.79 8.54 0.70
CA THR A 74 11.83 8.46 1.80
C THR A 74 10.44 8.93 1.37
N MET A 75 9.39 8.54 2.09
CA MET A 75 8.03 8.99 1.80
C MET A 75 7.93 10.53 1.85
N LEU A 76 8.55 11.21 2.82
CA LEU A 76 8.50 12.67 2.88
C LEU A 76 9.21 13.34 1.70
N GLU A 77 10.37 12.82 1.30
CA GLU A 77 11.08 13.31 0.12
C GLU A 77 10.28 13.09 -1.16
N ALA A 78 9.62 11.93 -1.29
CA ALA A 78 8.79 11.58 -2.43
C ALA A 78 7.69 12.63 -2.70
N LEU A 79 7.05 13.13 -1.64
CA LEU A 79 6.03 14.20 -1.74
C LEU A 79 6.59 15.50 -2.31
N GLY A 80 7.89 15.75 -2.17
CA GLY A 80 8.60 16.92 -2.70
C GLY A 80 9.17 16.75 -4.11
N LEU A 81 9.15 15.53 -4.67
CA LEU A 81 9.79 15.27 -5.95
C LEU A 81 9.18 16.07 -7.09
N ARG A 82 10.05 16.45 -8.03
CA ARG A 82 9.68 17.08 -9.29
C ARG A 82 9.85 16.06 -10.41
N GLY A 83 9.07 16.25 -11.47
CA GLY A 83 9.18 15.42 -12.65
C GLY A 83 10.43 15.68 -13.46
N GLY A 84 10.37 15.35 -14.74
CA GLY A 84 11.44 15.58 -15.69
C GLY A 84 11.27 14.73 -16.94
N PRO A 85 12.29 14.73 -17.81
CA PRO A 85 12.29 13.89 -19.00
C PRO A 85 12.48 12.41 -18.66
N GLY A 86 12.16 11.55 -19.63
CA GLY A 86 12.46 10.11 -19.58
C GLY A 86 11.72 9.32 -18.49
N VAL A 87 12.04 8.03 -18.40
CA VAL A 87 11.44 7.11 -17.42
C VAL A 87 11.65 7.62 -15.99
N SER A 88 12.86 8.06 -15.63
CA SER A 88 13.15 8.57 -14.28
C SER A 88 12.28 9.78 -13.89
N GLY A 89 11.93 10.63 -14.86
CA GLY A 89 11.00 11.73 -14.62
C GLY A 89 9.58 11.26 -14.30
N ALA A 90 9.14 10.16 -14.92
CA ALA A 90 7.84 9.55 -14.66
C ALA A 90 7.82 8.82 -13.31
N GLU A 91 8.88 8.10 -12.97
CA GLU A 91 9.07 7.48 -11.66
C GLU A 91 8.93 8.52 -10.53
N ARG A 92 9.60 9.67 -10.64
CA ARG A 92 9.48 10.74 -9.64
C ARG A 92 8.07 11.33 -9.54
N ILE A 93 7.35 11.44 -10.65
CA ILE A 93 5.96 11.93 -10.67
C ILE A 93 5.03 10.89 -10.02
N LEU A 94 5.17 9.60 -10.37
CA LEU A 94 4.41 8.53 -9.78
C LEU A 94 4.70 8.38 -8.29
N ALA A 95 5.97 8.45 -7.87
CA ALA A 95 6.37 8.44 -6.46
C ALA A 95 5.62 9.49 -5.65
N ARG A 96 5.58 10.74 -6.14
CA ARG A 96 4.87 11.82 -5.47
C ARG A 96 3.38 11.55 -5.31
N ALA A 97 2.71 11.16 -6.40
CA ALA A 97 1.27 10.91 -6.39
C ALA A 97 0.91 9.65 -5.57
N ALA A 98 1.71 8.59 -5.68
CA ALA A 98 1.53 7.35 -4.96
C ALA A 98 1.74 7.51 -3.46
N THR A 99 2.73 8.30 -3.00
CA THR A 99 2.90 8.56 -1.57
C THR A 99 1.66 9.23 -0.97
N ALA A 100 1.12 10.28 -1.62
CA ALA A 100 -0.11 10.92 -1.15
C ALA A 100 -1.29 9.96 -1.16
N ALA A 101 -1.42 9.13 -2.20
CA ALA A 101 -2.47 8.11 -2.29
C ALA A 101 -2.35 7.06 -1.19
N TYR A 102 -1.13 6.67 -0.80
CA TYR A 102 -0.91 5.74 0.31
C TYR A 102 -1.42 6.32 1.63
N LEU A 103 -1.07 7.58 1.90
CA LEU A 103 -1.43 8.29 3.13
C LEU A 103 -2.93 8.55 3.20
N ASN A 104 -3.55 8.99 2.09
CA ASN A 104 -5.00 9.10 1.99
C ASN A 104 -5.71 7.76 2.26
N ALA A 105 -5.20 6.66 1.68
CA ALA A 105 -5.76 5.33 1.92
C ALA A 105 -5.47 4.77 3.32
N ALA A 106 -4.55 5.39 4.09
CA ALA A 106 -4.17 4.98 5.45
C ALA A 106 -4.94 5.70 6.53
N HIS A 107 -5.35 6.94 6.26
CA HIS A 107 -5.99 7.77 7.26
C HIS A 107 -7.45 7.38 7.48
N GLU A 108 -7.85 7.07 8.72
CA GLU A 108 -9.23 6.65 9.04
C GLU A 108 -10.27 7.77 8.80
N GLY A 109 -9.84 9.02 8.93
CA GLY A 109 -10.64 10.22 8.67
C GLY A 109 -10.73 10.67 7.21
N VAL A 110 -10.11 9.96 6.26
CA VAL A 110 -10.18 10.31 4.83
C VAL A 110 -10.87 9.20 4.06
N GLY A 111 -12.05 9.48 3.50
CA GLY A 111 -12.74 8.59 2.59
C GLY A 111 -12.08 8.55 1.22
N TYR A 112 -10.87 7.99 1.11
CA TYR A 112 -10.15 7.92 -0.17
C TYR A 112 -10.73 6.82 -1.08
N PRO A 113 -10.91 7.06 -2.40
CA PRO A 113 -11.55 6.08 -3.27
C PRO A 113 -10.68 4.85 -3.56
N TRP A 114 -9.37 4.89 -3.30
CA TRP A 114 -8.50 3.71 -3.41
C TRP A 114 -8.25 3.07 -2.05
N ARG A 115 -8.18 1.73 -2.03
CA ARG A 115 -7.68 0.97 -0.87
C ARG A 115 -6.30 0.39 -1.19
N ARG A 116 -5.43 0.27 -0.18
CA ARG A 116 -4.04 -0.22 -0.35
C ARG A 116 -3.98 -1.58 -1.04
N ASN A 117 -4.68 -2.57 -0.49
CA ASN A 117 -4.53 -3.99 -0.88
C ASN A 117 -5.85 -4.65 -1.32
N ARG A 118 -6.89 -3.87 -1.60
CA ARG A 118 -8.21 -4.36 -2.06
C ARG A 118 -8.79 -3.40 -3.12
N PRO A 119 -9.74 -3.82 -3.97
CA PRO A 119 -10.39 -2.92 -4.92
C PRO A 119 -11.04 -1.72 -4.22
N GLY A 120 -10.93 -0.51 -4.75
CA GLY A 120 -11.55 0.70 -4.21
C GLY A 120 -13.00 0.92 -4.65
N LEU A 121 -13.45 2.15 -4.51
CA LEU A 121 -14.72 2.66 -5.05
C LEU A 121 -14.63 2.76 -6.59
N ASP A 122 -15.79 2.73 -7.26
CA ASP A 122 -15.92 2.95 -8.71
C ASP A 122 -14.98 2.08 -9.58
N GLY A 123 -14.76 0.84 -9.15
CA GLY A 123 -13.95 -0.13 -9.90
C GLY A 123 -12.44 0.10 -9.84
N ARG A 124 -11.95 0.99 -8.95
CA ARG A 124 -10.51 1.15 -8.73
C ARG A 124 -9.87 -0.17 -8.30
N PRO A 125 -8.75 -0.59 -8.90
CA PRO A 125 -8.02 -1.75 -8.41
C PRO A 125 -7.34 -1.43 -7.07
N ALA A 126 -6.70 -2.44 -6.47
CA ALA A 126 -5.89 -2.23 -5.27
C ALA A 126 -4.69 -1.33 -5.58
N LEU A 127 -4.45 -0.31 -4.75
CA LEU A 127 -3.43 0.72 -4.99
C LEU A 127 -2.02 0.15 -5.09
N VAL A 128 -1.59 -0.63 -4.09
CA VAL A 128 -0.23 -1.18 -4.00
C VAL A 128 0.16 -2.02 -5.21
N PRO A 129 -0.59 -3.06 -5.60
CA PRO A 129 -0.23 -3.85 -6.77
C PRO A 129 -0.32 -3.05 -8.07
N THR A 130 -1.21 -2.04 -8.17
CA THR A 130 -1.32 -1.20 -9.35
C THR A 130 -0.12 -0.28 -9.51
N VAL A 131 0.36 0.33 -8.42
CA VAL A 131 1.59 1.13 -8.43
C VAL A 131 2.80 0.26 -8.73
N ASN A 132 2.91 -0.92 -8.12
CA ASN A 132 4.00 -1.85 -8.42
C ASN A 132 4.03 -2.23 -9.91
N ALA A 133 2.89 -2.59 -10.49
CA ALA A 133 2.79 -2.94 -11.91
C ALA A 133 3.19 -1.77 -12.84
N ALA A 134 2.90 -0.53 -12.46
CA ALA A 134 3.33 0.64 -13.23
C ALA A 134 4.85 0.84 -13.19
N TYR A 135 5.50 0.64 -12.03
CA TYR A 135 6.97 0.67 -11.96
C TYR A 135 7.61 -0.50 -12.72
N ASP A 136 7.09 -1.72 -12.54
CA ASP A 136 7.61 -2.92 -13.21
C ASP A 136 7.48 -2.85 -14.75
N SER A 137 6.59 -2.00 -15.27
CA SER A 137 6.43 -1.79 -16.71
C SER A 137 7.63 -1.09 -17.37
N ASP A 138 8.43 -0.34 -16.58
CA ASP A 138 9.48 0.57 -17.07
C ASP A 138 8.99 1.55 -18.17
N ASP A 139 7.67 1.73 -18.29
CA ASP A 139 7.05 2.52 -19.33
C ASP A 139 6.63 3.90 -18.81
N ARG A 140 7.18 4.93 -19.43
CA ARG A 140 6.90 6.33 -19.07
C ARG A 140 5.41 6.66 -19.18
N ALA A 141 4.73 6.20 -20.22
CA ALA A 141 3.33 6.56 -20.42
C ALA A 141 2.44 5.92 -19.34
N THR A 142 2.66 4.65 -19.03
CA THR A 142 1.96 3.89 -17.99
C THR A 142 2.12 4.53 -16.62
N MET A 143 3.34 4.91 -16.25
CA MET A 143 3.58 5.60 -14.97
C MET A 143 2.91 6.97 -14.90
N LEU A 144 2.95 7.76 -15.98
CA LEU A 144 2.32 9.08 -16.02
C LEU A 144 0.79 9.00 -16.02
N ASP A 145 0.20 8.01 -16.69
CA ASP A 145 -1.24 7.76 -16.68
C ASP A 145 -1.72 7.40 -15.26
N LEU A 146 -1.04 6.46 -14.60
CA LEU A 146 -1.37 6.14 -13.21
C LEU A 146 -1.17 7.33 -12.28
N ALA A 147 -0.05 8.06 -12.42
CA ALA A 147 0.21 9.22 -11.58
C ALA A 147 -0.88 10.29 -11.76
N THR A 148 -1.38 10.51 -12.98
CA THR A 148 -2.47 11.46 -13.26
C THR A 148 -3.76 11.04 -12.57
N ARG A 149 -4.13 9.75 -12.62
CA ARG A 149 -5.32 9.24 -11.91
C ARG A 149 -5.21 9.45 -10.40
N LEU A 150 -4.07 9.08 -9.83
CA LEU A 150 -3.83 9.24 -8.39
C LEU A 150 -3.80 10.71 -7.99
N ASP A 151 -3.19 11.59 -8.79
CA ASP A 151 -3.17 13.02 -8.52
C ASP A 151 -4.59 13.60 -8.54
N ASN A 152 -5.42 13.26 -9.52
CA ASN A 152 -6.83 13.67 -9.55
C ASN A 152 -7.58 13.26 -8.27
N ASP A 153 -7.40 12.00 -7.84
CA ASP A 153 -8.08 11.49 -6.64
C ASP A 153 -7.52 12.09 -5.34
N ASN A 154 -6.21 12.37 -5.28
CA ASN A 154 -5.59 13.09 -4.17
C ASN A 154 -6.06 14.55 -4.05
N ASN A 155 -6.76 15.08 -5.06
CA ASN A 155 -7.29 16.45 -5.10
C ASN A 155 -8.82 16.50 -4.97
N LEU A 156 -9.48 15.44 -4.50
CA LEU A 156 -10.95 15.39 -4.33
C LEU A 156 -11.48 16.28 -3.20
N GLY A 157 -10.61 16.79 -2.34
CA GLY A 157 -10.96 17.64 -1.20
C GLY A 157 -10.54 16.99 0.11
N CYS A 158 -9.77 17.72 0.92
CA CYS A 158 -9.20 17.20 2.16
C CYS A 158 -10.15 17.50 3.34
N PRO A 159 -10.59 16.47 4.10
CA PRO A 159 -11.48 16.65 5.24
C PRO A 159 -10.75 16.98 6.55
N LEU A 160 -9.41 16.98 6.53
CA LEU A 160 -8.52 17.14 7.68
C LEU A 160 -8.02 18.57 7.85
#